data_AF-A0A8J7YCY0-F1
#
_entry.id   AF-A0A8J7YCY0-F1
#
_cell.length_a   1.000
_cell.length_b   1.000
_cell.length_c   1.000
_cell.angle_alpha   90.00
_cell.angle_beta   90.00
_cell.angle_gamma   90.00
#
_symmetry.space_group_name_H-M   'P 1'
#
loop_
_entity.id
_entity.type
_entity.pdbx_description
1 polymer ?
#
loop_
_entity_poly.entity_id
_entity_poly.type
_entity_poly.pdbx_seq_one_letter_code
_entity_poly.pdbx_strand_id
1 'polypeptide(L)'
;MTNRPRLNTEGSLVAGLAAVALFVVLAVVFLTASFPAPAGFPDGAAITKSLGAAMFDIAPGQLMDDGEAAIPGEGFLVAFLLIGVLLDAALDGAVMLAKREEAGENVGLDSGADEPADAVAADGGTSPADGGEE
;
A
#
# COMPACT_ATOMS: atom_id res chain seq x y z
N MET A 1 -13.54 27.02 -29.25
CA MET A 1 -14.92 26.50 -29.23
C MET A 1 -15.03 25.38 -30.25
N THR A 2 -15.13 24.12 -29.81
CA THR A 2 -15.35 22.97 -30.69
C THR A 2 -16.83 22.60 -30.61
N ASN A 3 -17.63 23.05 -31.59
CA ASN A 3 -19.07 23.23 -31.39
C ASN A 3 -19.97 22.08 -31.91
N ARG A 4 -19.42 20.94 -32.34
CA ARG A 4 -20.24 19.78 -32.75
C ARG A 4 -19.51 18.45 -32.50
N PRO A 5 -19.88 17.67 -31.47
CA PRO A 5 -19.41 16.29 -31.35
C PRO A 5 -19.90 15.50 -32.57
N ARG A 6 -18.96 14.88 -33.29
CA ARG A 6 -19.24 13.99 -34.43
C ARG A 6 -18.94 12.56 -33.99
N LEU A 7 -19.89 11.66 -34.23
CA LEU A 7 -19.69 10.23 -33.97
C LEU A 7 -18.61 9.70 -34.91
N ASN A 8 -17.55 9.12 -34.35
CA ASN A 8 -16.49 8.49 -35.12
C ASN A 8 -17.01 7.19 -35.73
N THR A 9 -17.40 7.26 -37.01
CA THR A 9 -18.00 6.16 -37.77
C THR A 9 -16.96 5.29 -38.49
N GLU A 10 -15.67 5.63 -38.37
CA GLU A 10 -14.54 4.84 -38.89
C GLU A 10 -14.12 3.70 -37.94
N GLY A 11 -14.78 3.58 -36.78
CA GLY A 11 -14.54 2.50 -35.83
C GLY A 11 -15.05 1.14 -36.30
N SER A 12 -14.46 0.05 -35.79
CA SER A 12 -14.88 -1.32 -36.09
C SER A 12 -16.27 -1.62 -35.51
N LEU A 13 -17.29 -1.63 -36.37
CA LEU A 13 -18.65 -2.05 -36.02
C LEU A 13 -18.69 -3.49 -35.48
N VAL A 14 -17.76 -4.33 -35.92
CA VAL A 14 -17.59 -5.71 -35.45
C VAL A 14 -17.21 -5.74 -33.97
N ALA A 15 -16.30 -4.85 -33.54
CA ALA A 15 -15.92 -4.74 -32.12
C ALA A 15 -17.10 -4.25 -31.26
N GLY A 16 -17.88 -3.29 -31.77
CA GLY A 16 -19.10 -2.83 -31.10
C GLY A 16 -20.14 -3.94 -30.93
N LEU A 17 -20.38 -4.72 -31.99
CA LEU A 17 -21.29 -5.87 -31.93
C LEU A 17 -20.79 -6.95 -30.97
N ALA A 18 -19.48 -7.24 -30.97
CA ALA A 18 -18.87 -8.18 -30.04
C ALA A 18 -19.04 -7.73 -28.58
N ALA A 19 -18.89 -6.44 -28.30
CA ALA A 19 -19.11 -5.89 -26.96
C ALA A 19 -20.58 -6.02 -26.52
N VAL A 20 -21.53 -5.76 -27.42
CA VAL A 20 -22.97 -5.94 -27.13
C VAL A 20 -23.28 -7.42 -26.89
N ALA A 21 -22.73 -8.32 -27.69
CA ALA A 21 -22.90 -9.76 -27.49
C ALA A 21 -22.35 -10.21 -26.13
N LEU A 22 -21.15 -9.77 -25.75
CA LEU A 22 -20.57 -10.05 -24.44
C LEU A 22 -21.43 -9.49 -23.30
N PHE A 23 -21.95 -8.27 -23.46
CA PHE A 23 -22.86 -7.66 -22.48
C PHE A 23 -24.13 -8.50 -22.27
N VAL A 24 -24.74 -8.99 -23.35
CA VAL A 24 -25.92 -9.86 -23.27
C VAL A 24 -25.59 -11.17 -22.56
N VAL A 25 -24.44 -11.78 -22.84
CA VAL A 25 -23.98 -12.99 -22.15
C VAL A 25 -23.83 -12.73 -20.65
N LEU A 26 -23.14 -11.66 -20.25
CA LEU A 26 -22.98 -11.30 -18.84
C LEU A 26 -24.31 -10.98 -18.17
N ALA A 27 -25.22 -10.28 -18.86
CA ALA A 27 -26.56 -10.01 -18.35
C ALA A 27 -27.32 -11.31 -18.09
N VAL A 28 -27.33 -12.25 -19.05
CA VAL A 28 -27.96 -13.57 -18.85
C VAL A 28 -27.35 -14.29 -17.66
N VAL A 29 -26.02 -14.32 -17.55
CA VAL A 29 -25.33 -14.96 -16.41
C VAL A 29 -25.77 -14.31 -15.09
N PHE A 30 -25.78 -12.98 -14.98
CA PHE A 30 -26.15 -12.31 -13.74
C PHE A 30 -27.63 -12.46 -13.38
N LEU A 31 -28.52 -12.46 -14.36
CA LEU A 31 -29.95 -12.64 -14.12
C LEU A 31 -30.31 -14.08 -13.77
N THR A 32 -29.54 -15.05 -14.23
CA THR A 32 -29.80 -16.48 -13.99
C THR A 32 -28.93 -17.08 -12.89
N ALA A 33 -27.91 -16.37 -12.44
CA ALA A 33 -27.09 -16.76 -11.30
C ALA A 33 -27.96 -16.82 -10.04
N SER A 34 -28.03 -18.02 -9.46
CA SER A 34 -28.61 -18.22 -8.13
C SER A 34 -27.47 -18.52 -7.18
N PHE A 35 -27.42 -17.77 -6.09
CA PHE A 35 -26.53 -18.09 -4.98
C PHE A 35 -27.32 -18.88 -3.92
N PRO A 36 -26.69 -19.87 -3.25
CA PRO A 36 -27.28 -20.47 -2.07
C PRO A 36 -27.43 -19.44 -0.95
N ALA A 37 -28.14 -19.81 0.12
CA ALA A 37 -28.20 -18.97 1.32
C ALA A 37 -26.76 -18.60 1.77
N PRO A 38 -26.51 -17.34 2.16
CA PRO A 38 -25.18 -16.91 2.57
C PRO A 38 -24.72 -17.75 3.75
N ALA A 39 -23.67 -18.55 3.52
CA ALA A 39 -23.03 -19.35 4.55
C ALA A 39 -21.83 -18.54 5.09
N GLY A 40 -21.87 -18.21 6.38
CA GLY A 40 -20.70 -17.70 7.09
C GLY A 40 -19.68 -18.81 7.36
N PHE A 41 -18.60 -18.46 8.06
CA PHE A 41 -17.70 -19.49 8.59
C PHE A 41 -18.36 -20.27 9.72
N PRO A 42 -18.04 -21.57 9.88
CA PRO A 42 -18.53 -22.37 11.01
C PRO A 42 -18.14 -21.75 12.36
N ASP A 43 -18.92 -22.07 13.40
CA ASP A 43 -18.55 -21.72 14.77
C ASP A 43 -17.18 -22.32 15.12
N GLY A 44 -16.33 -21.52 15.78
CA GLY A 44 -14.96 -21.90 16.13
C GLY A 44 -13.95 -21.77 14.98
N ALA A 45 -14.34 -21.26 13.80
CA ALA A 45 -13.41 -21.05 12.70
C ALA A 45 -12.36 -19.97 13.02
N ALA A 46 -11.09 -20.36 13.11
CA ALA A 46 -9.99 -19.47 13.42
C ALA A 46 -9.44 -18.81 12.14
N ILE A 47 -10.14 -17.78 11.65
CA ILE A 47 -9.84 -17.12 10.36
C ILE A 47 -8.43 -16.54 10.35
N THR A 48 -8.06 -15.78 11.38
CA THR A 48 -6.74 -15.12 11.45
C THR A 48 -5.60 -16.14 11.50
N LYS A 49 -5.75 -17.22 12.28
CA LYS A 49 -4.75 -18.30 12.35
C LYS A 49 -4.64 -19.05 11.03
N SER A 50 -5.77 -19.35 10.39
CA SER A 50 -5.79 -20.02 9.09
C SER A 50 -5.15 -19.15 7.99
N LEU A 51 -5.37 -17.83 8.04
CA LEU A 51 -4.71 -16.88 7.16
C LEU A 51 -3.20 -16.82 7.41
N GLY A 52 -2.78 -16.74 8.68
CA GLY A 52 -1.36 -16.78 9.05
C GLY A 52 -0.69 -18.07 8.60
N ALA A 53 -1.38 -19.21 8.73
CA ALA A 53 -0.90 -20.49 8.22
C ALA A 53 -0.69 -20.45 6.70
N ALA A 54 -1.68 -19.95 5.95
CA ALA A 54 -1.62 -19.80 4.50
C ALA A 54 -0.49 -18.85 4.05
N MET A 55 -0.23 -17.76 4.79
CA MET A 55 0.85 -16.81 4.46
C MET A 55 2.25 -17.44 4.49
N PHE A 56 2.46 -18.46 5.33
CA PHE A 56 3.75 -19.12 5.49
C PHE A 56 3.78 -20.55 4.93
N ASP A 57 2.76 -20.95 4.16
CA ASP A 57 2.60 -22.31 3.62
C ASP A 57 2.63 -23.40 4.70
N ILE A 58 2.03 -23.10 5.85
CA ILE A 58 1.90 -24.02 6.98
C ILE A 58 0.53 -24.67 6.92
N ALA A 59 0.47 -25.99 7.13
CA ALA A 59 -0.81 -26.69 7.24
C ALA A 59 -1.63 -26.09 8.42
N PRO A 60 -2.86 -25.59 8.21
CA PRO A 60 -3.56 -24.77 9.19
C PRO A 60 -3.85 -25.52 10.49
N GLY A 61 -4.08 -26.84 10.43
CA GLY A 61 -4.25 -27.67 11.62
C GLY A 61 -3.03 -27.74 12.56
N GLN A 62 -1.85 -27.28 12.15
CA GLN A 62 -0.67 -27.19 13.02
C GLN A 62 -0.68 -25.96 13.93
N LEU A 63 -1.53 -24.98 13.65
CA LEU A 63 -1.61 -23.70 14.38
C LEU A 63 -2.90 -23.56 15.20
N MET A 64 -3.79 -24.56 15.15
CA MET A 64 -5.08 -24.52 15.85
C MET A 64 -4.93 -25.03 17.28
N ASP A 65 -5.62 -24.36 18.20
CA ASP A 65 -5.81 -24.81 19.58
C ASP A 65 -7.05 -25.71 19.70
N ASP A 66 -7.23 -26.35 20.86
CA ASP A 66 -8.39 -27.20 21.13
C ASP A 66 -9.72 -26.44 20.95
N GLY A 67 -10.58 -26.96 20.07
CA GLY A 67 -11.89 -26.36 19.78
C GLY A 67 -11.90 -25.34 18.63
N GLU A 68 -10.74 -25.06 18.02
CA GLU A 68 -10.66 -24.24 16.81
C GLU A 68 -10.78 -25.08 15.54
N ALA A 69 -11.52 -24.57 14.56
CA ALA A 69 -11.62 -25.15 13.24
C ALA A 69 -10.70 -24.41 12.25
N ALA A 70 -9.81 -25.17 11.62
CA ALA A 70 -8.99 -24.71 10.51
C ALA A 70 -9.85 -24.47 9.25
N ILE A 71 -9.59 -23.37 8.55
CA ILE A 71 -10.21 -23.08 7.25
C ILE A 71 -9.21 -23.48 6.16
N PRO A 72 -9.62 -24.34 5.20
CA PRO A 72 -8.76 -24.70 4.08
C PRO A 72 -8.52 -23.49 3.17
N GLY A 73 -7.28 -23.34 2.70
CA GLY A 73 -6.88 -22.25 1.82
C GLY A 73 -5.57 -22.58 1.09
N GLU A 74 -5.29 -21.81 0.04
CA GLU A 74 -4.06 -21.90 -0.73
C GLU A 74 -2.90 -21.16 -0.03
N GLY A 75 -1.67 -21.61 -0.27
CA GLY A 75 -0.47 -20.96 0.25
C GLY A 75 -0.15 -19.64 -0.48
N PHE A 76 0.23 -18.62 0.28
CA PHE A 76 0.61 -17.28 -0.22
C PHE A 76 2.08 -16.93 0.04
N LEU A 77 2.92 -17.90 0.37
CA LEU A 77 4.32 -17.67 0.75
C LEU A 77 5.10 -16.86 -0.29
N VAL A 78 4.93 -17.18 -1.58
CA VAL A 78 5.59 -16.44 -2.66
C VAL A 78 5.12 -15.00 -2.71
N ALA A 79 3.81 -14.75 -2.62
CA ALA A 79 3.26 -13.40 -2.63
C ALA A 79 3.74 -12.60 -1.41
N PHE A 80 3.77 -13.22 -0.23
CA PHE A 80 4.28 -12.61 0.99
C PHE A 80 5.74 -12.16 0.84
N LEU A 81 6.61 -13.03 0.32
CA LEU A 81 8.01 -12.71 0.09
C LEU A 81 8.19 -11.62 -0.98
N LEU A 82 7.42 -11.66 -2.07
CA LEU A 82 7.47 -10.64 -3.11
C LEU A 82 7.06 -9.27 -2.57
N ILE A 83 6.03 -9.20 -1.74
CA ILE A 83 5.62 -7.95 -1.07
C ILE A 83 6.76 -7.43 -0.19
N GLY A 84 7.42 -8.31 0.57
CA GLY A 84 8.57 -7.94 1.41
C GLY A 84 9.70 -7.30 0.60
N VAL A 85 10.15 -7.98 -0.47
CA VAL A 85 11.20 -7.46 -1.37
C VAL A 85 10.77 -6.16 -2.05
N LEU A 86 9.51 -6.07 -2.47
CA LEU A 86 8.99 -4.87 -3.12
C LEU A 86 8.94 -3.68 -2.17
N LEU A 87 8.51 -3.90 -0.92
CA LEU A 87 8.48 -2.86 0.10
C LEU A 87 9.88 -2.36 0.48
N ASP A 88 10.85 -3.27 0.58
CA ASP A 88 12.26 -2.94 0.82
C ASP A 88 12.82 -2.05 -0.30
N ALA A 89 12.70 -2.50 -1.55
CA ALA A 89 13.14 -1.72 -2.71
C ALA A 89 12.38 -0.38 -2.85
N ALA A 90 11.09 -0.34 -2.51
CA ALA A 90 10.30 0.88 -2.54
C ALA A 90 10.75 1.87 -1.44
N LEU A 91 11.08 1.37 -0.25
CA LEU A 91 11.62 2.19 0.84
C LEU A 91 13.00 2.75 0.46
N ASP A 92 13.90 1.92 -0.05
CA ASP A 92 15.21 2.35 -0.53
C ASP A 92 15.09 3.38 -1.66
N GLY A 93 14.19 3.14 -2.62
CA GLY A 93 13.89 4.08 -3.69
C GLY A 93 13.32 5.40 -3.16
N ALA A 94 12.41 5.35 -2.19
CA ALA A 94 11.85 6.55 -1.56
C ALA A 94 12.92 7.35 -0.82
N VAL A 95 13.81 6.68 -0.08
CA VAL A 95 14.93 7.32 0.63
C VAL A 95 15.94 7.91 -0.35
N MET A 96 16.29 7.20 -1.42
CA MET A 96 17.18 7.71 -2.47
C MET A 96 16.59 8.97 -3.12
N LEU A 97 15.29 8.96 -3.45
CA LEU A 97 14.61 10.11 -4.05
C LEU A 97 14.41 11.28 -3.07
N ALA A 98 14.30 11.00 -1.78
CA ALA A 98 14.15 12.03 -0.75
C ALA A 98 15.46 12.78 -0.48
N LYS A 99 16.62 12.16 -0.73
CA LYS A 99 17.92 12.80 -0.59
C LYS A 99 18.06 13.90 -1.66
N ARG A 100 18.30 15.13 -1.21
CA ARG A 100 18.66 16.25 -2.07
C ARG A 100 20.18 16.33 -2.12
N GLU A 101 20.72 16.36 -3.34
CA GLU A 101 22.14 16.63 -3.57
C GLU A 101 22.28 18.00 -4.23
N GLU A 102 23.16 18.85 -3.70
CA GLU A 102 23.54 20.14 -4.30
C GLU A 102 25.05 20.15 -4.49
N ALA A 103 25.53 20.44 -5.71
CA ALA A 103 26.95 20.44 -6.07
C ALA A 103 27.74 19.15 -5.73
N GLY A 104 27.07 18.01 -5.62
CA GLY A 104 27.70 16.72 -5.26
C GLY A 104 27.79 16.46 -3.75
N GLU A 105 27.21 17.35 -2.93
CA GLU A 105 27.09 17.20 -1.49
C GLU A 105 25.64 16.91 -1.09
N ASN A 106 25.46 16.01 -0.12
CA ASN A 106 24.12 15.68 0.40
C ASN A 106 23.64 16.84 1.28
N VAL A 107 22.66 17.61 0.81
CA VAL A 107 22.05 18.71 1.59
C VAL A 107 20.93 18.13 2.44
N GLY A 108 21.28 17.76 3.68
CA GLY A 108 20.32 17.32 4.69
C GLY A 108 19.62 18.51 5.37
N LEU A 109 18.59 18.22 6.17
CA LEU A 109 17.90 19.23 6.99
C LEU A 109 18.78 19.88 8.08
N ASP A 110 20.04 19.44 8.24
CA ASP A 110 21.02 19.93 9.23
C ASP A 110 22.19 20.72 8.59
N SER A 111 22.12 21.01 7.29
CA SER A 111 23.17 21.75 6.56
C SER A 111 23.12 23.27 6.83
N GLY A 112 23.09 23.67 8.10
CA GLY A 112 23.04 25.08 8.52
C GLY A 112 23.67 25.38 9.88
N ALA A 113 24.51 24.49 10.42
CA ALA A 113 25.16 24.67 11.73
C ALA A 113 26.62 25.15 11.66
N ASP A 114 27.09 25.65 10.51
CA ASP A 114 28.48 26.11 10.35
C ASP A 114 28.58 27.46 9.61
N GLU A 115 27.70 28.40 9.95
CA GLU A 115 27.99 29.83 9.81
C GLU A 115 28.17 30.40 11.23
N PRO A 116 29.28 31.08 11.55
CA PRO A 116 29.37 31.88 12.77
C PRO A 116 28.37 33.03 12.63
N ALA A 117 27.13 32.78 13.04
CA ALA A 117 26.10 33.77 13.12
C ALA A 117 26.59 34.88 14.06
N ASP A 118 26.99 35.99 13.47
CA ASP A 118 27.06 37.27 14.15
C ASP A 118 25.72 37.44 14.88
N ALA A 119 25.78 37.32 16.20
CA ALA A 119 24.62 37.11 17.03
C ALA A 119 23.74 38.36 16.98
N VAL A 120 22.70 38.33 16.15
CA VAL A 120 21.54 39.21 16.31
C VAL A 120 20.87 38.83 17.63
N ALA A 121 21.22 39.58 18.66
CA ALA A 121 20.65 39.47 19.99
C ALA A 121 19.14 39.76 19.93
N ALA A 122 18.32 38.73 20.12
CA ALA A 122 16.97 38.90 20.62
C ALA A 122 17.05 39.07 22.15
N ASP A 123 16.51 40.17 22.65
CA ASP A 123 16.59 40.68 24.03
C ASP A 123 15.91 39.82 25.12
N GLY A 124 15.69 38.53 24.86
CA GLY A 124 14.72 37.70 25.55
C GLY A 124 15.24 36.65 26.54
N GLY A 125 16.47 36.76 27.05
CA GLY A 125 16.99 35.75 27.99
C GLY A 125 18.04 36.30 28.94
N THR A 126 17.77 36.27 30.24
CA THR A 126 18.69 36.70 31.30
C THR A 126 19.92 35.78 31.32
N SER A 127 21.12 36.34 31.11
CA SER A 127 22.37 35.62 31.33
C SER A 127 22.47 35.15 32.79
N PRO A 128 23.00 33.93 33.05
CA PRO A 128 23.39 33.55 34.39
C PRO A 128 24.55 34.46 34.81
N ALA A 129 24.41 35.07 35.99
CA ALA A 129 25.48 35.82 36.61
C ALA A 129 26.67 34.88 36.86
N ASP A 130 27.74 35.08 36.09
CA ASP A 130 29.07 34.58 36.40
C ASP A 130 29.59 35.37 37.60
N GLY A 131 29.61 34.70 38.75
CA GLY A 131 30.18 35.20 39.99
C GLY A 131 31.55 34.56 40.21
N GLY A 132 32.59 35.25 39.77
CA GLY A 132 33.94 35.19 40.33
C GLY A 132 34.48 36.62 40.42
N GLU A 133 35.40 37.03 41.28
CA GLU A 133 36.18 36.44 42.37
C GLU A 133 36.88 37.65 43.02
N GLU A 134 37.02 37.68 44.34
CA GLU A 134 38.22 38.18 45.04
C GLU A 134 38.52 37.23 46.20
#